data_AF-A0A6N8DLT4-F1
#
_entry.id   AF-A0A6N8DLT4-F1
#
_cell.length_a   1.000
_cell.length_b   1.000
_cell.length_c   1.000
_cell.angle_alpha   90.00
_cell.angle_beta   90.00
_cell.angle_gamma   90.00
#
_symmetry.space_group_name_H-M   'P 1'
#
loop_
_entity.id
_entity.type
_entity.pdbx_description
1 polymer ?
#
loop_
_entity_poly.entity_id
_entity_poly.type
_entity_poly.pdbx_seq_one_letter_code
_entity_poly.pdbx_strand_id
1 'polypeptide(L)'
;MAKVLFHYNPDEAGQLHCDACGYDLPEPQPFTEALIGTPCPKCGADMLTESDFNATMKLFRSVDFFNRWLGPIFGREVTPESVASTNRLRVKIHDDTMTIKRQGAANV
;
A
#
# COMPACT_ATOMS: atom_id res chain seq x y z
N MET A 1 -8.09 19.79 11.25
CA MET A 1 -8.00 18.32 11.25
C MET A 1 -8.49 17.83 9.89
N ALA A 2 -7.72 16.99 9.20
CA ALA A 2 -8.09 16.55 7.85
C ALA A 2 -9.11 15.40 7.92
N LYS A 3 -10.24 15.56 7.23
CA LYS A 3 -11.20 14.47 7.01
C LYS A 3 -10.84 13.77 5.72
N VAL A 4 -10.61 12.46 5.78
CA VAL A 4 -10.27 11.64 4.61
C VAL A 4 -11.19 10.44 4.53
N LEU A 5 -11.44 9.97 3.31
CA LEU A 5 -12.23 8.77 3.05
C LEU A 5 -11.40 7.51 3.12
N PHE A 6 -10.20 7.58 2.57
CA PHE A 6 -9.25 6.49 2.52
C PHE A 6 -7.98 6.95 3.23
N HIS A 7 -7.68 6.31 4.36
CA HIS A 7 -6.41 6.51 5.04
C HIS A 7 -5.37 5.57 4.42
N TYR A 8 -4.22 6.11 4.07
CA TYR A 8 -3.09 5.37 3.53
C TYR A 8 -1.80 5.96 4.12
N ASN A 9 -0.91 5.09 4.62
CA ASN A 9 0.40 5.48 5.11
C ASN A 9 1.47 4.95 4.15
N PRO A 10 2.14 5.81 3.37
CA PRO A 10 3.19 5.40 2.43
C PRO A 10 4.44 4.81 3.11
N ASP A 11 4.67 5.15 4.37
CA ASP A 11 5.79 4.59 5.14
C ASP A 11 5.48 3.16 5.63
N GLU A 12 4.20 2.76 5.59
CA GLU A 12 3.73 1.38 5.81
C GLU A 12 3.19 0.73 4.52
N ALA A 13 3.54 1.28 3.35
CA ALA A 13 3.00 0.90 2.04
C ALA A 13 3.05 -0.61 1.75
N GLY A 14 3.99 -1.32 2.36
CA GLY A 14 4.00 -2.76 2.37
C GLY A 14 5.39 -3.34 2.29
N GLN A 15 5.40 -4.66 2.36
CA GLN A 15 6.58 -5.48 2.21
C GLN A 15 6.83 -5.69 0.71
N LEU A 16 8.06 -5.44 0.23
CA LEU A 16 8.43 -5.75 -1.15
C LEU A 16 8.37 -7.26 -1.36
N HIS A 17 7.55 -7.68 -2.32
CA HIS A 17 7.36 -9.07 -2.70
C HIS A 17 7.96 -9.30 -4.09
N CYS A 18 8.72 -10.37 -4.25
CA CYS A 18 9.23 -10.78 -5.55
C CYS A 18 8.23 -11.74 -6.21
N ASP A 19 7.64 -11.34 -7.33
CA ASP A 19 6.67 -12.17 -8.06
C ASP A 19 7.29 -13.42 -8.70
N ALA A 20 8.59 -13.39 -9.02
CA ALA A 20 9.27 -14.52 -9.68
C ALA A 20 9.51 -15.72 -8.75
N CYS A 21 9.83 -15.47 -7.47
CA CYS A 21 10.19 -16.53 -6.52
C CYS A 21 9.41 -16.50 -5.21
N GLY A 22 8.48 -15.55 -5.05
CA GLY A 22 7.65 -15.38 -3.86
C GLY A 22 8.41 -14.89 -2.63
N TYR A 23 9.61 -14.30 -2.81
CA TYR A 23 10.41 -13.79 -1.70
C TYR A 23 9.88 -12.45 -1.19
N ASP A 24 9.58 -12.39 0.11
CA ASP A 24 9.27 -11.16 0.82
C ASP A 24 10.54 -10.59 1.47
N LEU A 25 10.82 -9.30 1.26
CA LEU A 25 11.87 -8.58 1.98
C LEU A 25 11.49 -8.50 3.48
N PRO A 26 12.33 -8.94 4.42
CA PRO A 26 11.93 -9.06 5.82
C PRO A 26 11.63 -7.72 6.49
N GLU A 27 12.26 -6.64 6.03
CA GLU A 27 12.05 -5.30 6.56
C GLU A 27 11.14 -4.49 5.63
N PRO A 28 10.07 -3.85 6.17
CA PRO A 28 9.29 -2.90 5.41
C PRO A 28 10.16 -1.70 5.05
N GLN A 29 10.14 -1.33 3.77
CA GLN A 29 10.90 -0.21 3.23
C GLN A 29 9.90 0.88 2.81
N PRO A 30 10.25 2.17 2.91
CA PRO A 30 9.42 3.23 2.36
C PRO A 30 9.28 3.06 0.84
N PHE A 31 8.04 3.06 0.34
CA PHE A 31 7.77 2.88 -1.09
C PHE A 31 8.21 4.12 -1.88
N THR A 32 9.38 4.03 -2.50
CA THR A 32 10.05 5.13 -3.20
C THR A 32 10.58 4.69 -4.55
N GLU A 33 10.83 5.65 -5.44
CA GLU A 33 11.41 5.41 -6.78
C GLU A 33 12.78 4.73 -6.70
N ALA A 34 13.52 4.91 -5.60
CA ALA A 34 14.81 4.28 -5.36
C ALA A 34 14.75 2.74 -5.30
N LEU A 35 13.56 2.16 -5.13
CA LEU A 35 13.36 0.71 -5.11
C LEU A 35 13.20 0.10 -6.51
N ILE A 36 13.04 0.91 -7.56
CA ILE A 36 12.91 0.43 -8.95
C ILE A 36 14.19 -0.31 -9.35
N GLY A 37 14.03 -1.51 -9.89
CA GLY A 37 15.15 -2.36 -10.30
C GLY A 37 15.92 -2.97 -9.12
N THR A 38 15.37 -2.93 -7.90
CA THR A 38 15.99 -3.63 -6.77
C THR A 38 16.01 -5.14 -7.04
N PRO A 39 17.18 -5.78 -7.10
CA PRO A 39 17.26 -7.20 -7.41
C PRO A 39 16.82 -8.04 -6.22
N CYS A 40 16.08 -9.11 -6.48
CA CYS A 40 15.71 -10.08 -5.47
C CYS A 40 16.96 -10.84 -4.98
N PRO A 41 17.22 -10.92 -3.66
CA PRO A 41 18.39 -11.62 -3.14
C PRO A 41 18.36 -13.14 -3.38
N LYS A 42 17.20 -13.71 -3.72
CA LYS A 42 17.05 -15.15 -4.01
C LYS A 42 17.21 -15.50 -5.49
N CYS A 43 16.69 -14.68 -6.39
CA CYS A 43 16.60 -15.03 -7.81
C CYS A 43 17.16 -13.97 -8.76
N GLY A 44 17.56 -12.80 -8.26
CA GLY A 44 18.10 -11.70 -9.06
C GLY A 44 17.09 -10.94 -9.92
N ALA A 45 15.82 -11.38 -9.98
CA ALA A 45 14.76 -10.66 -10.68
C ALA A 45 14.43 -9.33 -9.99
N ASP A 46 14.02 -8.34 -10.76
CA ASP A 46 13.60 -7.04 -10.23
C ASP A 46 12.35 -7.22 -9.36
N MET A 47 12.43 -6.74 -8.11
CA MET A 47 11.32 -6.80 -7.16
C MET A 47 10.31 -5.66 -7.36
N LEU A 48 10.71 -4.60 -8.05
CA LEU A 48 9.84 -3.47 -8.38
C LEU A 48 10.22 -2.95 -9.75
N THR A 49 9.30 -3.02 -10.70
CA THR A 49 9.52 -2.44 -12.03
C THR A 49 9.03 -0.99 -12.07
N GLU A 50 9.50 -0.23 -13.06
CA GLU A 50 9.01 1.12 -13.30
C GLU A 50 7.50 1.13 -13.59
N SER A 51 6.97 0.10 -14.25
CA SER A 51 5.53 -0.06 -14.49
C SER A 51 4.73 -0.22 -13.19
N ASP A 52 5.21 -1.05 -12.26
CA ASP A 52 4.54 -1.29 -10.98
C ASP A 52 4.52 -0.04 -10.12
N PHE A 53 5.66 0.67 -10.08
CA PHE A 53 5.77 1.94 -9.39
C PHE A 53 4.79 2.96 -9.96
N ASN A 54 4.77 3.14 -11.29
CA ASN A 54 3.87 4.08 -11.95
C ASN A 54 2.38 3.72 -11.77
N ALA A 55 2.03 2.43 -11.82
CA ALA A 55 0.67 1.97 -11.57
C ALA A 55 0.23 2.30 -10.13
N THR A 56 1.10 2.06 -9.17
CA THR A 56 0.86 2.34 -7.74
C THR A 56 0.72 3.84 -7.48
N MET A 57 1.61 4.66 -8.07
CA MET A 57 1.55 6.12 -7.95
C MET A 57 0.28 6.71 -8.58
N LYS A 58 -0.22 6.13 -9.68
CA LYS A 58 -1.52 6.51 -10.27
C LYS A 58 -2.66 6.23 -9.29
N LEU A 59 -2.64 5.08 -8.62
CA LEU A 59 -3.65 4.73 -7.63
C LEU A 59 -3.63 5.69 -6.43
N PHE A 60 -2.45 6.07 -5.92
CA PHE A 60 -2.33 7.06 -4.86
C PHE A 60 -2.88 8.42 -5.27
N ARG A 61 -2.58 8.88 -6.49
CA ARG A 61 -3.16 10.12 -7.01
C ARG A 61 -4.68 10.07 -7.11
N SER A 62 -5.25 8.94 -7.51
CA SER A 62 -6.70 8.75 -7.52
C SER A 62 -7.29 8.81 -6.11
N VAL A 63 -6.66 8.14 -5.14
CA VAL A 63 -7.08 8.19 -3.73
C VAL A 63 -7.04 9.61 -3.19
N ASP A 64 -5.97 10.36 -3.45
CA ASP A 64 -5.85 11.77 -3.04
C ASP A 64 -6.92 12.65 -3.68
N PHE A 65 -7.24 12.42 -4.96
CA PHE A 65 -8.32 13.11 -5.64
C PHE A 65 -9.67 12.87 -4.95
N PHE A 66 -10.00 11.61 -4.64
CA PHE A 66 -11.23 11.28 -3.91
C PHE A 66 -11.25 11.86 -2.49
N ASN A 67 -10.14 11.78 -1.77
CA ASN A 67 -10.01 12.36 -0.44
C ASN A 67 -10.22 13.88 -0.47
N ARG A 68 -9.65 14.57 -1.46
CA ARG A 68 -9.82 16.02 -1.59
C ARG A 68 -11.25 16.41 -1.94
N TRP A 69 -11.92 15.64 -2.80
CA TRP A 69 -13.25 16.00 -3.31
C TRP A 69 -14.39 15.56 -2.38
N LEU A 70 -14.30 14.34 -1.85
CA LEU A 70 -15.36 13.73 -1.06
C LEU A 70 -15.03 13.71 0.45
N GLY A 71 -13.77 13.85 0.85
CA GLY A 71 -13.34 13.85 2.25
C GLY A 71 -14.01 14.90 3.13
N PRO A 72 -14.25 16.14 2.68
CA PRO A 72 -14.96 17.14 3.48
C PRO A 72 -16.42 16.74 3.81
N ILE A 73 -17.05 15.95 2.95
CA ILE A 73 -18.48 15.60 3.03
C ILE A 73 -18.67 14.23 3.71
N PHE A 74 -17.87 13.26 3.32
CA PHE A 74 -18.01 11.85 3.72
C PHE A 74 -16.81 11.31 4.50
N GLY A 75 -15.75 12.10 4.63
CA GLY A 75 -14.53 11.67 5.29
C GLY A 75 -14.69 11.56 6.80
N ARG A 76 -13.92 10.64 7.39
CA ARG A 76 -13.79 10.50 8.83
C ARG A 76 -12.59 11.31 9.32
N GLU A 77 -12.67 11.78 10.55
CA GLU A 77 -11.52 12.39 11.20
C GLU A 77 -10.46 11.32 11.49
N VAL A 78 -9.23 11.59 11.07
CA VAL A 78 -8.09 10.73 11.38
C VAL A 78 -7.46 11.26 12.66
N THR A 79 -7.66 10.53 13.76
CA THR A 79 -6.93 10.72 15.01
C THR A 79 -5.78 9.69 15.09
N PRO A 80 -4.70 9.97 15.85
CA PRO A 80 -3.64 8.98 16.09
C PRO A 80 -4.18 7.63 16.60
N GLU A 81 -5.25 7.65 17.41
CA GLU A 81 -5.93 6.45 17.91
C GLU A 81 -6.67 5.67 16.82
N SER A 82 -7.25 6.36 15.83
CA SER A 82 -7.91 5.71 14.69
C SER A 82 -6.93 4.93 13.80
N VAL A 83 -5.67 5.39 13.72
CA VAL A 83 -4.56 4.73 13.01
C VAL A 83 -4.12 3.44 13.72
N ALA A 84 -4.16 3.41 15.06
CA ALA A 84 -3.86 2.20 15.84
C ALA A 84 -4.93 1.11 15.72
N SER A 85 -6.17 1.46 15.38
CA SER A 85 -7.30 0.52 15.21
C SER A 85 -7.46 -0.07 13.80
N THR A 86 -6.49 0.17 12.90
CA THR A 86 -6.69 -0.05 11.47
C THR A 86 -6.79 -1.55 11.13
N ASN A 87 -7.95 -1.94 10.58
CA ASN A 87 -8.10 -3.20 9.87
C ASN A 87 -7.07 -3.24 8.72
N ARG A 88 -6.03 -4.06 8.84
CA ARG A 88 -5.04 -4.22 7.77
C ARG A 88 -5.72 -4.89 6.58
N LEU A 89 -5.80 -4.17 5.47
CA LEU A 89 -6.24 -4.74 4.19
C LEU A 89 -4.99 -5.18 3.44
N ARG A 90 -4.77 -6.50 3.32
CA ARG A 90 -3.74 -7.03 2.43
C ARG A 90 -4.34 -7.11 1.04
N VAL A 91 -3.94 -6.18 0.18
CA VAL A 91 -4.29 -6.18 -1.24
C VAL A 91 -3.18 -6.91 -1.98
N LYS A 92 -3.52 -7.97 -2.71
CA LYS A 92 -2.63 -8.61 -3.70
C LYS A 92 -3.16 -8.27 -5.08
N ILE A 93 -2.31 -7.79 -5.97
CA ILE A 93 -2.65 -7.53 -7.37
C ILE A 93 -1.77 -8.45 -8.21
N HIS A 94 -2.37 -9.33 -9.02
CA HIS A 94 -1.67 -10.20 -9.97
C HIS A 94 -2.45 -10.19 -11.29
N ASP A 95 -1.80 -9.89 -12.41
CA ASP A 95 -2.30 -10.07 -13.78
C ASP A 95 -3.82 -9.79 -13.94
N ASP A 96 -4.23 -8.52 -13.75
CA ASP A 96 -5.62 -8.01 -13.75
C ASP A 96 -6.56 -8.46 -12.62
N THR A 97 -6.06 -9.21 -11.64
CA THR A 97 -6.86 -9.73 -10.52
C THR A 97 -6.47 -9.06 -9.20
N MET A 98 -7.39 -8.28 -8.62
CA MET A 98 -7.23 -7.67 -7.30
C MET A 98 -7.86 -8.56 -6.22
N THR A 99 -7.05 -9.11 -5.32
CA THR A 99 -7.50 -9.86 -4.14
C THR A 99 -7.37 -9.00 -2.89
N ILE A 100 -8.48 -8.67 -2.24
CA ILE A 100 -8.51 -7.90 -1.00
C ILE A 100 -8.78 -8.85 0.18
N LYS A 101 -7.82 -9.03 1.08
CA LYS A 101 -8.01 -9.78 2.33
C LYS A 101 -8.04 -8.82 3.52
N ARG A 102 -9.08 -8.89 4.34
CA ARG A 102 -9.15 -8.18 5.62
C ARG A 102 -8.46 -8.99 6.71
N GLN A 103 -7.39 -8.46 7.28
CA GLN A 103 -6.86 -8.90 8.56
C GLN A 103 -7.49 -8.02 9.66
N GLY A 104 -8.49 -8.58 10.34
CA GLY A 104 -8.97 -7.99 11.58
C GLY A 104 -7.94 -8.23 12.69
N ALA A 105 -7.66 -7.19 13.48
CA ALA A 105 -7.10 -7.41 14.81
C ALA A 105 -8.18 -8.11 15.62
N ALA A 106 -8.01 -9.41 15.87
CA ALA A 106 -8.71 -10.06 16.96
C ALA A 106 -8.09 -9.52 18.24
N ASN A 107 -8.81 -8.67 18.97
CA ASN A 107 -8.53 -8.43 20.37
C ASN A 107 -9.68 -9.03 21.17
N VAL A 108 -9.30 -10.01 21.99
CA VAL A 108 -9.94 -10.44 23.24
C VAL A 108 -10.06 -9.25 24.18
#